data_AF-A0A3M1S7U0-F1
#
_entry.id   AF-A0A3M1S7U0-F1
#
_cell.length_a   1.000
_cell.length_b   1.000
_cell.length_c   1.000
_cell.angle_alpha   90.00
_cell.angle_beta   90.00
_cell.angle_gamma   90.00
#
_symmetry.space_group_name_H-M   'P 1'
#
loop_
_entity.id
_entity.type
_entity.pdbx_description
1 polymer ?
#
loop_
_entity_poly.entity_id
_entity_poly.type
_entity_poly.pdbx_seq_one_letter_code
_entity_poly.pdbx_strand_id
1 'polypeptide(L)'
;MVLSDDPASNAFRAVPAKNGYIYYDPLGDLLLGKSLARVSPEKAWAIVERFRKERLPSLKNGFRFRKLELVHGKLIYQFESVDPLPGYNGKYHLGPVNFIVDHVILDVDSRTGELFLANGCGAAPGQLLARYDINNITPPNDIKEPFISDNTNFIARKTGNRINIDGVIGKDEWQNTAHRYFYIGEYSKHSPSTPHKKPFYHVEVWSQIDDKNIYFAVKTDTPYWVGLMFKGDSNLGMLWSYLDAKLMKSDGEVTDRFFTQRKDKTFFLERDPDDDIVASANRQDELYTYEFAFPLRTTDKNDIPFEIGKAYNMLVLVGNTLDHYGIFTLDDAHKNHDHSKNNKEHADVWASNETTLRIGNPPSVDIFGNTVTPKYDNYTSGYDTTRNDTHFHYAAHTFK
;
A
#
# COMPACT_ATOMS: atom_id res chain seq x y z
N MET A 1 13.30 3.10 -7.64
CA MET A 1 14.66 3.60 -7.29
C MET A 1 15.69 2.61 -7.81
N VAL A 2 16.78 3.09 -8.40
CA VAL A 2 17.85 2.27 -8.99
C VAL A 2 19.23 2.80 -8.56
N LEU A 3 20.14 1.91 -8.20
CA LEU A 3 21.52 2.21 -7.88
C LEU A 3 22.37 2.24 -9.15
N SER A 4 23.03 3.36 -9.40
CA SER A 4 23.85 3.64 -10.57
C SER A 4 25.30 3.93 -10.17
N ASP A 5 26.26 3.45 -10.96
CA ASP A 5 27.67 3.83 -10.81
C ASP A 5 27.89 5.32 -11.12
N ASP A 6 27.09 5.86 -12.06
CA ASP A 6 27.08 7.27 -12.42
C ASP A 6 25.63 7.72 -12.68
N PRO A 7 24.94 8.26 -11.64
CA PRO A 7 23.57 8.75 -11.79
C PRO A 7 23.42 9.84 -12.86
N ALA A 8 24.42 10.69 -13.04
CA ALA A 8 24.33 11.82 -13.95
C ALA A 8 24.42 11.38 -15.42
N SER A 9 25.37 10.51 -15.73
CA SER A 9 25.56 9.99 -17.10
C SER A 9 24.44 9.05 -17.53
N ASN A 10 23.77 8.38 -16.59
CA ASN A 10 22.68 7.43 -16.87
C ASN A 10 21.28 8.09 -16.83
N ALA A 11 21.20 9.40 -16.56
CA ALA A 11 19.92 10.09 -16.42
C ALA A 11 19.25 10.36 -17.77
N PHE A 12 17.96 10.07 -17.86
CA PHE A 12 17.09 10.61 -18.90
C PHE A 12 16.58 12.01 -18.54
N ARG A 13 16.35 12.26 -17.25
CA ARG A 13 15.86 13.54 -16.72
C ARG A 13 16.64 13.94 -15.47
N ALA A 14 17.05 15.20 -15.40
CA ALA A 14 17.64 15.81 -14.21
C ALA A 14 16.73 16.93 -13.69
N VAL A 15 16.45 16.93 -12.39
CA VAL A 15 15.62 17.94 -11.72
C VAL A 15 16.47 18.69 -10.70
N PRO A 16 16.51 20.04 -10.72
CA PRO A 16 17.21 20.82 -9.71
C PRO A 16 16.70 20.52 -8.30
N ALA A 17 17.63 20.37 -7.35
CA ALA A 17 17.34 20.16 -5.94
C ALA A 17 18.28 21.00 -5.08
N LYS A 18 17.96 21.11 -3.77
CA LYS A 18 18.69 21.95 -2.81
C LYS A 18 20.22 21.69 -2.80
N ASN A 19 20.65 20.47 -3.11
CA ASN A 19 22.04 20.05 -3.11
C ASN A 19 22.54 19.54 -4.49
N GLY A 20 22.06 20.13 -5.59
CA GLY A 20 22.49 19.79 -6.95
C GLY A 20 21.34 19.32 -7.81
N TYR A 21 21.45 18.12 -8.40
CA TYR A 21 20.42 17.54 -9.25
C TYR A 21 19.98 16.17 -8.74
N ILE A 22 18.70 15.88 -8.91
CA ILE A 22 18.11 14.55 -8.77
C ILE A 22 17.96 13.96 -10.16
N TYR A 23 18.44 12.73 -10.35
CA TYR A 23 18.49 12.08 -11.65
C TYR A 23 17.44 10.98 -11.73
N TYR A 24 16.79 10.87 -12.88
CA TYR A 24 15.78 9.85 -13.17
C TYR A 24 16.15 9.10 -14.44
N ASP A 25 15.90 7.79 -14.44
CA ASP A 25 16.03 6.95 -15.62
C ASP A 25 14.84 7.14 -16.59
N PRO A 26 14.83 6.49 -17.77
CA PRO A 26 13.71 6.59 -18.72
C PRO A 26 12.37 6.07 -18.19
N LEU A 27 12.37 5.25 -17.13
CA LEU A 27 11.17 4.71 -16.49
C LEU A 27 10.65 5.61 -15.37
N GLY A 28 11.33 6.73 -15.10
CA GLY A 28 10.97 7.65 -14.03
C GLY A 28 11.50 7.21 -12.65
N ASP A 29 12.37 6.20 -12.60
CA ASP A 29 13.00 5.75 -11.37
C ASP A 29 14.15 6.68 -10.96
N LEU A 30 14.16 7.04 -9.67
CA LEU A 30 15.25 7.81 -9.08
C LEU A 30 16.57 7.03 -9.13
N LEU A 31 17.59 7.61 -9.76
CA LEU A 31 18.96 7.11 -9.82
C LEU A 31 19.77 7.60 -8.61
N LEU A 32 20.28 6.66 -7.84
CA LEU A 32 21.12 6.90 -6.66
C LEU A 32 22.54 6.36 -6.89
N GLY A 33 23.56 7.08 -6.41
CA GLY A 33 24.93 6.60 -6.53
C GLY A 33 25.14 5.30 -5.73
N LYS A 34 25.69 4.25 -6.35
CA LYS A 34 26.05 2.99 -5.65
C LYS A 34 26.93 3.21 -4.43
N SER A 35 27.75 4.27 -4.43
CA SER A 35 28.59 4.68 -3.31
C SER A 35 27.83 5.02 -2.01
N LEU A 36 26.52 5.25 -2.10
CA LEU A 36 25.65 5.44 -0.93
C LEU A 36 25.42 4.13 -0.16
N ALA A 37 25.56 2.97 -0.82
CA ALA A 37 25.42 1.65 -0.22
C ALA A 37 26.80 1.01 0.00
N ARG A 38 27.10 0.62 1.24
CA ARG A 38 28.31 -0.16 1.61
C ARG A 38 28.01 -1.65 1.81
N VAL A 39 26.76 -1.96 2.12
CA VAL A 39 26.22 -3.30 2.26
C VAL A 39 25.47 -3.61 0.98
N SER A 40 25.79 -4.72 0.32
CA SER A 40 25.02 -5.14 -0.86
C SER A 40 23.65 -5.71 -0.44
N PRO A 41 22.64 -5.69 -1.32
CA PRO A 41 21.35 -6.33 -1.07
C PRO A 41 21.45 -7.81 -0.68
N GLU A 42 22.37 -8.56 -1.28
CA GLU A 42 22.63 -9.97 -0.95
C GLU A 42 23.12 -10.11 0.50
N LYS A 43 24.02 -9.22 0.91
CA LYS A 43 24.52 -9.19 2.28
C LYS A 43 23.42 -8.74 3.26
N ALA A 44 22.56 -7.80 2.86
CA ALA A 44 21.39 -7.39 3.64
C ALA A 44 20.38 -8.54 3.81
N TRP A 45 20.11 -9.30 2.76
CA TRP A 45 19.28 -10.50 2.84
C TRP A 45 19.88 -11.53 3.80
N ALA A 46 21.20 -11.75 3.73
CA ALA A 46 21.89 -12.66 4.65
C ALA A 46 21.82 -12.21 6.12
N ILE A 47 21.84 -10.90 6.38
CA ILE A 47 21.59 -10.33 7.72
C ILE A 47 20.18 -10.67 8.20
N VAL A 48 19.17 -10.47 7.36
CA VAL A 48 17.77 -10.76 7.68
C VAL A 48 17.55 -12.25 7.94
N GLU A 49 18.10 -13.13 7.10
CA GLU A 49 17.99 -14.58 7.28
C GLU A 49 18.72 -15.10 8.51
N ARG A 50 19.87 -14.50 8.83
CA ARG A 50 20.57 -14.80 10.09
C ARG A 50 19.70 -14.43 11.29
N PHE A 51 19.14 -13.23 11.29
CA PHE A 51 18.24 -12.78 12.35
C PHE A 51 17.03 -13.70 12.48
N ARG A 52 16.40 -14.07 11.36
CA ARG A 52 15.27 -15.01 11.35
C ARG A 52 15.62 -16.32 12.03
N LYS A 53 16.74 -16.95 11.66
CA LYS A 53 17.19 -18.23 12.24
C LYS A 53 17.46 -18.10 13.75
N GLU A 54 18.02 -16.98 14.18
CA GLU A 54 18.37 -16.74 15.59
C GLU A 54 17.16 -16.36 16.46
N ARG A 55 16.18 -15.63 15.91
CA ARG A 55 15.15 -14.93 16.71
C ARG A 55 13.70 -15.24 16.31
N LEU A 56 13.46 -15.66 15.07
CA LEU A 56 12.14 -15.97 14.52
C LEU A 56 12.10 -17.38 13.87
N PRO A 57 12.52 -18.45 14.57
CA PRO A 57 12.63 -19.78 13.98
C PRO A 57 11.29 -20.38 13.53
N SER A 58 10.16 -19.85 14.02
CA SER A 58 8.82 -20.22 13.59
C SER A 58 8.48 -19.76 12.17
N LEU A 59 9.14 -18.73 11.65
CA LEU A 59 8.92 -18.21 10.30
C LEU A 59 9.68 -19.10 9.29
N LYS A 60 8.95 -20.01 8.63
CA LYS A 60 9.54 -21.04 7.78
C LYS A 60 9.96 -20.52 6.40
N ASN A 61 9.13 -19.70 5.77
CA ASN A 61 9.35 -19.26 4.38
C ASN A 61 10.24 -18.02 4.24
N GLY A 62 10.84 -17.55 5.34
CA GLY A 62 11.83 -16.49 5.27
C GLY A 62 11.25 -15.10 5.06
N PHE A 63 12.08 -14.23 4.49
CA PHE A 63 11.73 -12.88 4.09
C PHE A 63 11.88 -12.68 2.58
N ARG A 64 10.99 -11.88 2.00
CA ARG A 64 11.11 -11.37 0.63
C ARG A 64 11.65 -9.95 0.63
N PHE A 65 12.44 -9.61 -0.38
CA PHE A 65 12.81 -8.22 -0.63
C PHE A 65 11.57 -7.44 -1.07
N ARG A 66 11.39 -6.26 -0.48
CA ARG A 66 10.27 -5.38 -0.81
C ARG A 66 10.71 -4.20 -1.65
N LYS A 67 11.71 -3.44 -1.19
CA LYS A 67 12.18 -2.22 -1.85
C LYS A 67 13.50 -1.68 -1.31
N LEU A 68 14.10 -0.82 -2.12
CA LEU A 68 15.18 0.10 -1.74
C LEU A 68 14.58 1.49 -1.52
N GLU A 69 14.83 2.10 -0.37
CA GLU A 69 14.21 3.38 -0.01
C GLU A 69 15.16 4.33 0.74
N LEU A 70 15.00 5.64 0.54
CA LEU A 70 15.65 6.67 1.35
C LEU A 70 14.70 7.20 2.43
N VAL A 71 14.89 6.81 3.69
CA VAL A 71 14.07 7.19 4.84
C VAL A 71 14.89 7.96 5.86
N HIS A 72 14.46 9.17 6.22
CA HIS A 72 15.15 10.04 7.19
C HIS A 72 16.66 10.20 6.91
N GLY A 73 17.03 10.29 5.62
CA GLY A 73 18.41 10.41 5.18
C GLY A 73 19.23 9.11 5.20
N LYS A 74 18.61 7.97 5.50
CA LYS A 74 19.21 6.64 5.43
C LYS A 74 18.68 5.87 4.24
N LEU A 75 19.58 5.33 3.43
CA LEU A 75 19.22 4.39 2.37
C LEU A 75 19.07 3.00 2.99
N ILE A 76 17.93 2.37 2.83
CA ILE A 76 17.57 1.09 3.46
C ILE A 76 17.16 0.05 2.42
N TYR A 77 17.44 -1.21 2.73
CA TYR A 77 16.81 -2.37 2.08
C TYR A 77 15.70 -2.88 2.99
N GLN A 78 14.47 -2.87 2.50
CA GLN A 78 13.31 -3.32 3.27
C GLN A 78 12.93 -4.75 2.86
N PHE A 79 12.65 -5.57 3.87
CA PHE A 79 12.24 -6.96 3.74
C PHE A 79 10.96 -7.22 4.52
N GLU A 80 10.10 -8.08 3.99
CA GLU A 80 8.83 -8.46 4.60
C GLU A 80 8.79 -9.98 4.79
N SER A 81 8.24 -10.46 5.90
CA SER A 81 8.06 -11.89 6.11
C SER A 81 7.15 -12.49 5.04
N VAL A 82 7.49 -13.66 4.50
CA VAL A 82 6.64 -14.30 3.48
C VAL A 82 5.32 -14.79 4.09
N ASP A 83 5.39 -15.31 5.31
CA ASP A 83 4.22 -15.74 6.08
C ASP A 83 3.87 -14.69 7.16
N PRO A 84 2.58 -14.59 7.55
CA PRO A 84 2.19 -13.96 8.80
C PRO A 84 2.90 -14.60 10.00
N LEU A 85 3.29 -13.79 10.99
CA LEU A 85 3.86 -14.26 12.24
C LEU A 85 2.74 -14.42 13.29
N PRO A 86 2.41 -15.65 13.75
CA PRO A 86 1.32 -15.84 14.69
C PRO A 86 1.50 -15.05 15.99
N GLY A 87 0.48 -14.28 16.39
CA GLY A 87 0.50 -13.46 17.60
C GLY A 87 1.38 -12.20 17.49
N TYR A 88 1.97 -11.93 16.33
CA TYR A 88 2.61 -10.65 16.06
C TYR A 88 1.53 -9.56 15.92
N ASN A 89 1.68 -8.51 16.71
CA ASN A 89 0.86 -7.31 16.62
C ASN A 89 1.80 -6.14 16.33
N GLY A 90 2.42 -6.18 15.15
CA GLY A 90 3.26 -5.07 14.70
C GLY A 90 2.39 -3.85 14.53
N LYS A 91 2.76 -2.73 15.15
CA LYS A 91 2.06 -1.47 14.96
C LYS A 91 2.84 -0.62 13.96
N TYR A 92 2.27 -0.36 12.78
CA TYR A 92 2.76 0.69 11.90
C TYR A 92 1.99 1.97 12.18
N HIS A 93 2.73 3.05 12.45
CA HIS A 93 2.17 4.37 12.70
C HIS A 93 1.85 5.06 11.37
N LEU A 94 0.57 5.06 11.00
CA LEU A 94 0.00 5.85 9.90
C LEU A 94 -0.61 7.13 10.49
N GLY A 95 0.26 8.04 10.91
CA GLY A 95 -0.16 9.24 11.66
C GLY A 95 -0.81 8.89 13.00
N PRO A 96 -2.05 9.31 13.29
CA PRO A 96 -2.74 8.99 14.54
C PRO A 96 -3.25 7.54 14.63
N VAL A 97 -3.19 6.78 13.53
CA VAL A 97 -3.77 5.43 13.46
C VAL A 97 -2.66 4.39 13.57
N ASN A 98 -2.88 3.38 14.43
CA ASN A 98 -2.01 2.21 14.52
C ASN A 98 -2.58 1.09 13.66
N PHE A 99 -1.82 0.65 12.67
CA PHE A 99 -2.15 -0.52 11.87
C PHE A 99 -1.52 -1.72 12.54
N ILE A 100 -2.36 -2.65 12.99
CA ILE A 100 -1.90 -3.98 13.36
C ILE A 100 -1.48 -4.63 12.06
N VAL A 101 -0.29 -5.21 12.00
CA VAL A 101 0.15 -6.06 10.91
C VAL A 101 0.61 -7.40 11.44
N ASP A 102 0.41 -8.41 10.64
CA ASP A 102 0.75 -9.80 10.89
C ASP A 102 2.06 -10.18 10.19
N HIS A 103 2.44 -9.46 9.13
CA HIS A 103 3.75 -9.55 8.50
C HIS A 103 4.79 -8.64 9.18
N VAL A 104 5.96 -9.22 9.48
CA VAL A 104 7.10 -8.49 10.05
C VAL A 104 7.84 -7.78 8.93
N ILE A 105 8.06 -6.48 9.08
CA ILE A 105 8.88 -5.70 8.16
C ILE A 105 10.18 -5.28 8.83
N LEU A 106 11.28 -5.57 8.15
CA LEU A 106 12.64 -5.33 8.62
C LEU A 106 13.37 -4.41 7.66
N ASP A 107 14.06 -3.42 8.22
CA ASP A 107 14.92 -2.50 7.47
C ASP A 107 16.38 -2.82 7.76
N VAL A 108 17.19 -2.96 6.71
CA VAL A 108 18.64 -3.02 6.81
C VAL A 108 19.22 -1.72 6.29
N ASP A 109 19.97 -1.01 7.14
CA ASP A 109 20.71 0.18 6.74
C ASP A 109 21.78 -0.20 5.70
N SER A 110 21.67 0.33 4.49
CA SER A 110 22.58 -0.01 3.38
C SER A 110 24.02 0.45 3.62
N ARG A 111 24.27 1.33 4.59
CA ARG A 111 25.61 1.81 4.94
C ARG A 111 26.23 1.02 6.08
N THR A 112 25.45 0.64 7.10
CA THR A 112 25.98 0.02 8.33
C THR A 112 25.67 -1.47 8.46
N GLY A 113 24.63 -1.96 7.79
CA GLY A 113 24.10 -3.32 7.99
C GLY A 113 23.34 -3.48 9.31
N GLU A 114 23.04 -2.39 10.01
CA GLU A 114 22.18 -2.44 11.19
C GLU A 114 20.76 -2.85 10.79
N LEU A 115 20.18 -3.77 11.56
CA LEU A 115 18.85 -4.32 11.34
C LEU A 115 17.85 -3.66 12.28
N PHE A 116 16.76 -3.15 11.72
CA PHE A 116 15.70 -2.47 12.45
C PHE A 116 14.35 -3.15 12.20
N LEU A 117 13.47 -3.08 13.19
CA LEU A 117 12.04 -3.24 12.99
C LEU A 117 11.51 -1.96 12.36
N ALA A 118 10.76 -2.09 11.27
CA ALA A 118 10.13 -0.99 10.56
C ALA A 118 8.87 -0.47 11.27
N ASN A 119 8.91 -0.25 12.59
CA ASN A 119 7.76 0.21 13.39
C ASN A 119 7.76 1.72 13.67
N GLY A 120 8.62 2.48 12.99
CA GLY A 120 8.62 3.94 13.04
C GLY A 120 7.42 4.54 12.31
N CYS A 121 7.32 5.87 12.34
CA CYS A 121 6.33 6.60 11.56
C CYS A 121 6.51 6.31 10.05
N GLY A 122 5.43 5.93 9.35
CA GLY A 122 5.52 5.48 7.95
C GLY A 122 6.34 4.19 7.78
N ALA A 123 6.38 3.35 8.80
CA ALA A 123 7.26 2.18 8.89
C ALA A 123 8.73 2.48 8.62
N ALA A 124 9.18 3.66 9.03
CA ALA A 124 10.60 3.97 9.07
C ALA A 124 11.34 3.04 10.06
N PRO A 125 12.67 2.92 9.96
CA PRO A 125 13.48 2.24 10.96
C PRO A 125 13.20 2.79 12.36
N GLY A 126 12.51 2.01 13.20
CA GLY A 126 12.00 2.47 14.50
C GLY A 126 12.77 1.88 15.67
N GLN A 127 12.98 0.56 15.66
CA GLN A 127 13.66 -0.15 16.74
C GLN A 127 14.86 -0.93 16.20
N LEU A 128 16.05 -0.64 16.74
CA LEU A 128 17.24 -1.45 16.44
C LEU A 128 17.09 -2.86 17.03
N LEU A 129 17.17 -3.87 16.19
CA LEU A 129 17.04 -5.28 16.56
C LEU A 129 18.40 -5.98 16.69
N ALA A 130 19.33 -5.69 15.77
CA ALA A 130 20.64 -6.34 15.75
C ALA A 130 21.72 -5.48 15.11
N ARG A 131 22.95 -5.66 15.59
CA ARG A 131 24.19 -5.18 14.99
C ARG A 131 25.06 -6.38 14.66
N TYR A 132 25.23 -6.67 13.37
CA TYR A 132 26.12 -7.73 12.93
C TYR A 132 27.43 -7.13 12.42
N ASP A 133 28.54 -7.84 12.65
CA ASP A 133 29.78 -7.53 11.95
C ASP A 133 29.63 -7.98 10.50
N ILE A 134 29.48 -7.00 9.60
CA ILE A 134 29.26 -7.22 8.16
C ILE A 134 30.40 -7.98 7.49
N ASN A 135 31.60 -8.02 8.09
CA ASN A 135 32.72 -8.79 7.56
C ASN A 135 32.53 -10.30 7.78
N ASN A 136 31.76 -10.68 8.79
CA ASN A 136 31.43 -12.07 9.12
C ASN A 136 30.10 -12.53 8.50
N ILE A 137 29.48 -11.69 7.66
CA ILE A 137 28.28 -12.06 6.92
C ILE A 137 28.69 -12.44 5.49
N THR A 138 28.54 -13.71 5.17
CA THR A 138 28.71 -14.23 3.82
C THR A 138 27.33 -14.36 3.17
N PRO A 139 27.04 -13.61 2.08
CA PRO A 139 25.82 -13.82 1.34
C PRO A 139 25.79 -15.23 0.75
N PRO A 140 24.61 -15.88 0.66
CA PRO A 140 24.48 -17.14 -0.05
C PRO A 140 24.88 -16.98 -1.51
N ASN A 141 25.54 -18.00 -2.06
CA ASN A 141 25.93 -18.03 -3.47
C ASN A 141 24.73 -18.26 -4.41
N ASP A 142 23.55 -18.58 -3.87
CA ASP A 142 22.36 -19.06 -4.58
C ASP A 142 21.14 -18.13 -4.45
N ILE A 143 21.34 -16.83 -4.18
CA ILE A 143 20.25 -15.85 -4.32
C ILE A 143 19.86 -15.80 -5.81
N LYS A 144 18.76 -16.47 -6.14
CA LYS A 144 18.23 -16.59 -7.52
C LYS A 144 17.23 -15.50 -7.89
N GLU A 145 16.68 -14.80 -6.90
CA GLU A 145 15.64 -13.81 -7.15
C GLU A 145 16.23 -12.41 -7.32
N PRO A 146 15.83 -11.67 -8.36
CA PRO A 146 16.28 -10.30 -8.53
C PRO A 146 15.68 -9.39 -7.45
N PHE A 147 16.47 -8.40 -7.02
CA PHE A 147 16.02 -7.38 -6.07
C PHE A 147 15.21 -6.30 -6.81
N ILE A 148 13.92 -6.57 -7.04
CA ILE A 148 13.00 -5.65 -7.71
C ILE A 148 12.25 -4.85 -6.64
N SER A 149 12.36 -3.52 -6.67
CA SER A 149 11.58 -2.68 -5.75
C SER A 149 10.11 -2.64 -6.16
N ASP A 150 9.24 -2.73 -5.17
CA ASP A 150 7.78 -2.63 -5.36
C ASP A 150 7.26 -3.64 -6.38
N ASN A 151 7.80 -4.86 -6.29
CA ASN A 151 7.40 -5.96 -7.16
C ASN A 151 5.97 -6.38 -6.83
N THR A 152 5.04 -6.09 -7.74
CA THR A 152 3.60 -6.35 -7.57
C THR A 152 3.01 -6.95 -8.84
N ASN A 153 2.01 -7.81 -8.66
CA ASN A 153 1.17 -8.33 -9.74
C ASN A 153 -0.11 -7.51 -9.96
N PHE A 154 -0.42 -6.55 -9.07
CA PHE A 154 -1.55 -5.65 -9.24
C PHE A 154 -1.14 -4.48 -10.15
N ILE A 155 -1.20 -4.75 -11.46
CA ILE A 155 -0.73 -3.85 -12.52
C ILE A 155 -1.90 -3.40 -13.38
N ALA A 156 -2.29 -2.13 -13.26
CA ALA A 156 -3.29 -1.51 -14.12
C ALA A 156 -2.70 -1.28 -15.52
N ARG A 157 -2.96 -2.21 -16.44
CA ARG A 157 -2.38 -2.23 -17.79
C ARG A 157 -3.42 -1.93 -18.86
N LYS A 158 -2.95 -1.56 -20.05
CA LYS A 158 -3.79 -1.48 -21.26
C LYS A 158 -4.13 -2.89 -21.73
N THR A 159 -5.40 -3.26 -21.68
CA THR A 159 -5.90 -4.56 -22.14
C THR A 159 -6.42 -4.48 -23.58
N GLY A 160 -6.82 -3.29 -24.04
CA GLY A 160 -7.56 -3.09 -25.28
C GLY A 160 -9.08 -3.29 -25.14
N ASN A 161 -9.54 -3.68 -23.94
CA ASN A 161 -10.97 -3.77 -23.64
C ASN A 161 -11.56 -2.35 -23.57
N ARG A 162 -12.81 -2.21 -23.99
CA ARG A 162 -13.56 -0.96 -23.83
C ARG A 162 -14.36 -1.01 -22.54
N ILE A 163 -14.13 -0.04 -21.66
CA ILE A 163 -14.79 0.04 -20.36
C ILE A 163 -15.99 0.97 -20.45
N ASN A 164 -17.15 0.48 -20.07
CA ASN A 164 -18.40 1.22 -19.99
C ASN A 164 -18.73 1.39 -18.51
N ILE A 165 -18.63 2.61 -18.00
CA ILE A 165 -18.97 2.91 -16.61
C ILE A 165 -20.50 2.86 -16.44
N ASP A 166 -21.04 1.68 -16.18
CA ASP A 166 -22.49 1.45 -15.97
C ASP A 166 -22.79 0.78 -14.62
N GLY A 167 -21.76 0.43 -13.85
CA GLY A 167 -21.83 -0.17 -12.53
C GLY A 167 -21.93 -1.69 -12.56
N VAL A 168 -21.87 -2.31 -13.74
CA VAL A 168 -21.99 -3.76 -13.96
C VAL A 168 -20.64 -4.31 -14.40
N ILE A 169 -20.00 -5.09 -13.53
CA ILE A 169 -18.71 -5.70 -13.78
C ILE A 169 -18.88 -6.86 -14.77
N GLY A 170 -18.75 -6.54 -16.06
CA GLY A 170 -18.84 -7.47 -17.17
C GLY A 170 -17.60 -8.35 -17.30
N LYS A 171 -17.80 -9.66 -17.50
CA LYS A 171 -16.70 -10.63 -17.62
C LYS A 171 -15.74 -10.30 -18.78
N ASP A 172 -16.29 -9.94 -19.95
CA ASP A 172 -15.49 -9.66 -21.14
C ASP A 172 -14.77 -8.31 -21.03
N GLU A 173 -15.43 -7.34 -20.39
CA GLU A 173 -14.93 -5.99 -20.16
C GLU A 173 -13.71 -5.97 -19.22
N TRP A 174 -13.82 -6.70 -18.11
CA TRP A 174 -12.79 -6.75 -17.07
C TRP A 174 -11.83 -7.94 -17.20
N GLN A 175 -11.91 -8.73 -18.28
CA GLN A 175 -10.99 -9.85 -18.46
C GLN A 175 -9.54 -9.37 -18.57
N ASN A 176 -8.60 -10.16 -18.03
CA ASN A 176 -7.15 -9.91 -18.10
C ASN A 176 -6.71 -8.55 -17.53
N THR A 177 -7.56 -7.86 -16.79
CA THR A 177 -7.23 -6.65 -16.02
C THR A 177 -6.50 -7.02 -14.73
N ALA A 178 -5.94 -6.03 -14.05
CA ALA A 178 -5.45 -6.27 -12.69
C ALA A 178 -6.63 -6.62 -11.80
N HIS A 179 -6.50 -7.63 -10.94
CA HIS A 179 -7.56 -8.04 -10.04
C HIS A 179 -6.97 -8.47 -8.70
N ARG A 180 -7.58 -8.02 -7.60
CA ARG A 180 -7.19 -8.43 -6.25
C ARG A 180 -8.38 -8.44 -5.30
N TYR A 181 -8.37 -9.41 -4.38
CA TYR A 181 -9.29 -9.53 -3.26
C TYR A 181 -8.62 -8.90 -2.04
N PHE A 182 -9.39 -8.10 -1.30
CA PHE A 182 -9.02 -7.52 -0.02
C PHE A 182 -9.98 -8.07 1.02
N TYR A 183 -9.43 -8.75 2.03
CA TYR A 183 -10.18 -9.20 3.18
C TYR A 183 -9.95 -8.20 4.31
N ILE A 184 -11.03 -7.80 4.96
CA ILE A 184 -10.99 -6.87 6.08
C ILE A 184 -11.44 -7.69 7.29
N GLY A 185 -10.46 -8.16 8.07
CA GLY A 185 -10.66 -9.00 9.25
C GLY A 185 -10.85 -10.49 8.93
N GLU A 186 -11.55 -11.21 9.82
CA GLU A 186 -11.80 -12.65 9.69
C GLU A 186 -13.04 -12.88 8.83
N TYR A 187 -12.88 -12.83 7.50
CA TYR A 187 -14.01 -12.90 6.59
C TYR A 187 -15.00 -14.02 6.93
N SER A 188 -16.28 -13.67 6.99
CA SER A 188 -17.39 -14.60 7.15
C SER A 188 -18.50 -14.20 6.21
N LYS A 189 -19.01 -15.15 5.42
CA LYS A 189 -20.07 -14.88 4.45
C LYS A 189 -21.30 -14.31 5.15
N HIS A 190 -21.78 -13.16 4.69
CA HIS A 190 -22.94 -12.47 5.24
C HIS A 190 -23.76 -11.80 4.13
N SER A 191 -24.95 -11.31 4.46
CA SER A 191 -25.74 -10.49 3.53
C SER A 191 -25.24 -9.04 3.58
N PRO A 192 -25.08 -8.35 2.44
CA PRO A 192 -24.62 -6.95 2.41
C PRO A 192 -25.59 -5.93 3.02
N SER A 193 -26.74 -6.39 3.52
CA SER A 193 -27.68 -5.59 4.32
C SER A 193 -27.45 -5.69 5.83
N THR A 194 -26.53 -6.57 6.28
CA THR A 194 -26.30 -6.85 7.69
C THR A 194 -25.11 -6.04 8.22
N PRO A 195 -25.33 -5.10 9.16
CA PRO A 195 -24.24 -4.41 9.83
C PRO A 195 -23.47 -5.35 10.75
N HIS A 196 -22.15 -5.23 10.77
CA HIS A 196 -21.30 -6.00 11.66
C HIS A 196 -20.55 -5.08 12.63
N LYS A 197 -20.35 -5.58 13.85
CA LYS A 197 -19.47 -4.97 14.86
C LYS A 197 -18.03 -5.51 14.78
N LYS A 198 -17.76 -6.39 13.82
CA LYS A 198 -16.48 -7.04 13.57
C LYS A 198 -16.15 -6.92 12.08
N PRO A 199 -14.86 -6.80 11.72
CA PRO A 199 -14.44 -6.75 10.33
C PRO A 199 -14.59 -8.13 9.71
N PHE A 200 -15.65 -8.32 8.93
CA PHE A 200 -15.94 -9.56 8.19
C PHE A 200 -16.14 -9.28 6.71
N TYR A 201 -15.53 -8.20 6.20
CA TYR A 201 -15.84 -7.66 4.89
C TYR A 201 -14.85 -8.12 3.84
N HIS A 202 -15.34 -8.09 2.61
CA HIS A 202 -14.57 -8.46 1.46
C HIS A 202 -14.80 -7.44 0.33
N VAL A 203 -13.70 -7.08 -0.34
CA VAL A 203 -13.67 -6.13 -1.44
C VAL A 203 -12.86 -6.72 -2.59
N GLU A 204 -13.47 -6.91 -3.74
CA GLU A 204 -12.78 -7.23 -5.00
C GLU A 204 -12.52 -5.93 -5.74
N VAL A 205 -11.28 -5.73 -6.20
CA VAL A 205 -10.91 -4.54 -6.95
C VAL A 205 -10.25 -4.96 -8.26
N TRP A 206 -10.77 -4.44 -9.36
CA TRP A 206 -10.15 -4.50 -10.67
C TRP A 206 -9.56 -3.15 -11.04
N SER A 207 -8.47 -3.15 -11.82
CA SER A 207 -7.93 -1.92 -12.40
C SER A 207 -7.32 -2.11 -13.78
N GLN A 208 -7.43 -1.07 -14.60
CA GLN A 208 -6.79 -0.97 -15.91
C GLN A 208 -6.62 0.48 -16.33
N ILE A 209 -5.93 0.71 -17.43
CA ILE A 209 -5.72 2.05 -18.01
C ILE A 209 -5.99 2.05 -19.51
N ASP A 210 -6.25 3.24 -20.04
CA ASP A 210 -6.04 3.56 -21.46
C ASP A 210 -4.96 4.66 -21.62
N ASP A 211 -4.98 5.42 -22.72
CA ASP A 211 -4.04 6.53 -22.94
C ASP A 211 -4.29 7.77 -22.06
N LYS A 212 -5.49 7.88 -21.47
CA LYS A 212 -5.99 9.07 -20.79
C LYS A 212 -6.40 8.82 -19.35
N ASN A 213 -7.07 7.71 -19.08
CA ASN A 213 -7.75 7.42 -17.83
C ASN A 213 -7.23 6.14 -17.17
N ILE A 214 -7.38 6.09 -15.85
CA ILE A 214 -7.39 4.86 -15.08
C ILE A 214 -8.84 4.50 -14.76
N TYR A 215 -9.13 3.20 -14.76
CA TYR A 215 -10.44 2.63 -14.52
C TYR A 215 -10.36 1.67 -13.35
N PHE A 216 -11.37 1.71 -12.50
CA PHE A 216 -11.56 0.78 -11.39
C PHE A 216 -12.96 0.18 -11.44
N ALA A 217 -13.04 -1.10 -11.08
CA ALA A 217 -14.28 -1.73 -10.66
C ALA A 217 -14.11 -2.27 -9.24
N VAL A 218 -15.15 -2.16 -8.43
CA VAL A 218 -15.16 -2.60 -7.04
C VAL A 218 -16.43 -3.42 -6.78
N LYS A 219 -16.28 -4.62 -6.23
CA LYS A 219 -17.39 -5.48 -5.78
C LYS A 219 -17.25 -5.76 -4.29
N THR A 220 -18.30 -5.53 -3.51
CA THR A 220 -18.21 -5.67 -2.05
C THR A 220 -19.53 -6.06 -1.39
N ASP A 221 -19.41 -6.71 -0.24
CA ASP A 221 -20.50 -6.97 0.72
C ASP A 221 -20.61 -5.88 1.80
N THR A 222 -19.81 -4.83 1.71
CA THR A 222 -19.80 -3.74 2.69
C THR A 222 -21.14 -2.99 2.72
N PRO A 223 -21.84 -2.92 3.87
CA PRO A 223 -23.20 -2.38 3.96
C PRO A 223 -23.30 -0.85 3.91
N TYR A 224 -22.18 -0.11 4.00
CA TYR A 224 -22.19 1.35 4.10
C TYR A 224 -21.28 2.04 3.10
N TRP A 225 -19.97 2.05 3.32
CA TRP A 225 -19.05 2.66 2.37
C TRP A 225 -17.72 1.92 2.32
N VAL A 226 -17.13 1.95 1.14
CA VAL A 226 -15.77 1.50 0.84
C VAL A 226 -14.99 2.67 0.25
N GLY A 227 -13.69 2.76 0.53
CA GLY A 227 -12.80 3.80 0.00
C GLY A 227 -11.55 3.17 -0.59
N LEU A 228 -11.15 3.62 -1.79
CA LEU A 228 -9.81 3.38 -2.32
C LEU A 228 -8.99 4.65 -2.11
N MET A 229 -7.97 4.58 -1.28
CA MET A 229 -7.06 5.70 -1.04
C MET A 229 -5.74 5.47 -1.77
N PHE A 230 -5.21 6.51 -2.39
CA PHE A 230 -3.98 6.46 -3.17
C PHE A 230 -2.90 7.37 -2.58
N LYS A 231 -1.65 6.92 -2.71
CA LYS A 231 -0.44 7.64 -2.32
C LYS A 231 0.57 7.64 -3.46
N GLY A 232 1.15 8.81 -3.72
CA GLY A 232 2.05 9.06 -4.86
C GLY A 232 3.43 8.41 -4.75
N ASP A 233 3.77 7.88 -3.59
CA ASP A 233 4.97 7.11 -3.32
C ASP A 233 4.61 5.75 -2.69
N SER A 234 5.46 4.74 -2.92
CA SER A 234 5.28 3.37 -2.42
C SER A 234 5.74 3.19 -0.97
N ASN A 235 5.94 4.28 -0.22
CA ASN A 235 6.38 4.22 1.16
C ASN A 235 5.23 3.77 2.06
N LEU A 236 5.52 3.00 3.13
CA LEU A 236 4.50 2.82 4.15
C LEU A 236 4.17 4.20 4.71
N GLY A 237 2.92 4.62 4.60
CA GLY A 237 2.57 6.03 4.62
C GLY A 237 2.33 6.61 6.00
N MET A 238 2.20 7.93 6.03
CA MET A 238 1.38 8.61 7.02
C MET A 238 0.01 8.82 6.38
N LEU A 239 -1.08 8.77 7.16
CA LEU A 239 -2.43 8.78 6.58
C LEU A 239 -2.69 10.04 5.72
N TRP A 240 -2.07 11.17 6.07
CA TRP A 240 -2.13 12.41 5.29
C TRP A 240 -1.34 12.41 3.98
N SER A 241 -0.53 11.37 3.72
CA SER A 241 0.12 11.19 2.42
C SER A 241 -0.82 10.57 1.39
N TYR A 242 -1.96 10.04 1.83
CA TYR A 242 -3.04 9.63 0.95
C TYR A 242 -3.83 10.86 0.53
N LEU A 243 -3.30 11.56 -0.47
CA LEU A 243 -3.86 12.83 -0.93
C LEU A 243 -5.17 12.61 -1.69
N ASP A 244 -5.30 11.48 -2.37
CA ASP A 244 -6.39 11.17 -3.29
C ASP A 244 -7.16 9.95 -2.78
N ALA A 245 -8.49 10.04 -2.69
CA ALA A 245 -9.34 8.95 -2.25
C ALA A 245 -10.68 8.94 -2.99
N LYS A 246 -11.07 7.78 -3.53
CA LYS A 246 -12.40 7.60 -4.13
C LYS A 246 -13.28 6.83 -3.16
N LEU A 247 -14.40 7.42 -2.75
CA LEU A 247 -15.34 6.87 -1.77
C LEU A 247 -16.62 6.41 -2.46
N MET A 248 -17.04 5.18 -2.16
CA MET A 248 -18.24 4.53 -2.72
C MET A 248 -19.20 4.18 -1.59
N LYS A 249 -20.46 4.58 -1.69
CA LYS A 249 -21.51 4.35 -0.69
C LYS A 249 -22.55 3.34 -1.15
N SER A 250 -23.22 2.69 -0.22
CA SER A 250 -24.23 1.65 -0.46
C SER A 250 -25.50 2.17 -1.12
N ASP A 251 -25.72 3.50 -1.14
CA ASP A 251 -26.78 4.17 -1.89
C ASP A 251 -26.43 4.38 -3.38
N GLY A 252 -25.20 4.05 -3.77
CA GLY A 252 -24.68 4.17 -5.13
C GLY A 252 -23.87 5.44 -5.39
N GLU A 253 -23.72 6.34 -4.41
CA GLU A 253 -22.87 7.52 -4.56
C GLU A 253 -21.39 7.12 -4.66
N VAL A 254 -20.69 7.65 -5.66
CA VAL A 254 -19.23 7.59 -5.76
C VAL A 254 -18.72 9.03 -5.81
N THR A 255 -17.77 9.36 -4.93
CA THR A 255 -17.25 10.74 -4.82
C THR A 255 -15.74 10.76 -4.74
N ASP A 256 -15.18 11.81 -5.33
CA ASP A 256 -13.80 12.17 -5.11
C ASP A 256 -13.59 12.88 -3.76
N ARG A 257 -12.51 12.54 -3.09
CA ARG A 257 -12.20 12.95 -1.73
C ARG A 257 -10.70 13.12 -1.55
N PHE A 258 -10.33 13.99 -0.64
CA PHE A 258 -8.94 14.13 -0.20
C PHE A 258 -8.85 14.16 1.32
N PHE A 259 -7.69 13.77 1.82
CA PHE A 259 -7.43 13.77 3.25
C PHE A 259 -7.07 15.16 3.76
N THR A 260 -7.76 15.61 4.79
CA THR A 260 -7.57 16.95 5.37
C THR A 260 -7.75 16.93 6.89
N GLN A 261 -7.54 18.07 7.52
CA GLN A 261 -7.51 18.21 8.97
C GLN A 261 -8.33 19.42 9.43
N ARG A 262 -9.20 19.19 10.42
CA ARG A 262 -9.95 20.25 11.11
C ARG A 262 -9.04 21.07 12.04
N LYS A 263 -9.52 22.22 12.52
CA LYS A 263 -8.76 23.11 13.44
C LYS A 263 -8.34 22.44 14.75
N ASP A 264 -9.11 21.46 15.21
CA ASP A 264 -8.84 20.63 16.39
C ASP A 264 -7.87 19.47 16.11
N LYS A 265 -7.29 19.43 14.90
CA LYS A 265 -6.38 18.42 14.38
C LYS A 265 -7.00 17.03 14.14
N THR A 266 -8.33 16.93 14.17
CA THR A 266 -9.04 15.73 13.74
C THR A 266 -8.93 15.57 12.23
N PHE A 267 -8.61 14.37 11.76
CA PHE A 267 -8.46 14.09 10.34
C PHE A 267 -9.71 13.47 9.72
N PHE A 268 -10.00 13.85 8.48
CA PHE A 268 -11.19 13.45 7.74
C PHE A 268 -10.97 13.44 6.22
N LEU A 269 -11.88 12.80 5.49
CA LEU A 269 -11.97 12.88 4.03
C LEU A 269 -12.97 13.98 3.68
N GLU A 270 -12.50 15.03 3.03
CA GLU A 270 -13.32 16.11 2.49
C GLU A 270 -13.67 15.82 1.04
N ARG A 271 -14.85 16.28 0.59
CA ARG A 271 -15.22 16.18 -0.84
C ARG A 271 -14.30 17.06 -1.66
N ASP A 272 -13.75 16.51 -2.73
CA ASP A 272 -13.03 17.33 -3.69
C ASP A 272 -14.02 18.22 -4.45
N PRO A 273 -13.85 19.56 -4.46
CA PRO A 273 -14.66 20.44 -5.28
C PRO A 273 -14.39 20.29 -6.79
N ASP A 274 -13.20 19.84 -7.18
CA ASP A 274 -12.76 19.69 -8.57
C ASP A 274 -12.92 18.24 -9.06
N ASP A 275 -14.02 17.59 -8.66
CA ASP A 275 -14.37 16.19 -8.94
C ASP A 275 -14.51 15.89 -10.45
N ASP A 276 -13.56 15.16 -11.01
CA ASP A 276 -13.53 14.74 -12.42
C ASP A 276 -13.86 13.25 -12.64
N ILE A 277 -14.43 12.61 -11.60
CA ILE A 277 -14.78 11.20 -11.64
C ILE A 277 -16.00 10.95 -12.55
N VAL A 278 -15.88 9.95 -13.41
CA VAL A 278 -17.03 9.37 -14.10
C VAL A 278 -17.32 8.04 -13.43
N ALA A 279 -18.49 7.91 -12.79
CA ALA A 279 -18.82 6.76 -11.97
C ALA A 279 -20.26 6.27 -12.16
N SER A 280 -20.46 4.98 -11.92
CA SER A 280 -21.78 4.35 -11.81
C SER A 280 -21.74 3.23 -10.77
N ALA A 281 -22.90 2.92 -10.20
CA ALA A 281 -23.06 1.89 -9.19
C ALA A 281 -24.27 1.01 -9.51
N ASN A 282 -24.19 -0.27 -9.12
CA ASN A 282 -25.26 -1.23 -9.30
C ASN A 282 -25.25 -2.28 -8.17
N ARG A 283 -26.12 -3.29 -8.30
CA ARG A 283 -26.07 -4.52 -7.52
C ARG A 283 -25.93 -5.72 -8.45
N GLN A 284 -24.99 -6.61 -8.14
CA GLN A 284 -24.80 -7.88 -8.84
C GLN A 284 -24.61 -9.01 -7.84
N ASP A 285 -25.39 -10.09 -7.97
CA ASP A 285 -25.31 -11.27 -7.10
C ASP A 285 -25.44 -10.92 -5.60
N GLU A 286 -26.38 -10.03 -5.28
CA GLU A 286 -26.61 -9.45 -3.93
C GLU A 286 -25.53 -8.49 -3.42
N LEU A 287 -24.38 -8.39 -4.09
CA LEU A 287 -23.27 -7.49 -3.74
C LEU A 287 -23.44 -6.10 -4.35
N TYR A 288 -22.82 -5.10 -3.72
CA TYR A 288 -22.68 -3.76 -4.29
C TYR A 288 -21.55 -3.77 -5.32
N THR A 289 -21.79 -3.11 -6.45
CA THR A 289 -20.80 -2.95 -7.52
C THR A 289 -20.65 -1.49 -7.89
N TYR A 290 -19.41 -1.08 -8.13
CA TYR A 290 -19.05 0.29 -8.52
C TYR A 290 -18.08 0.21 -9.68
N GLU A 291 -18.26 1.10 -10.65
CA GLU A 291 -17.29 1.33 -11.71
C GLU A 291 -17.01 2.82 -11.77
N PHE A 292 -15.74 3.19 -11.88
CA PHE A 292 -15.36 4.57 -12.02
C PHE A 292 -14.06 4.75 -12.80
N ALA A 293 -13.92 5.94 -13.38
CA ALA A 293 -12.75 6.36 -14.11
C ALA A 293 -12.40 7.81 -13.79
N PHE A 294 -11.11 8.11 -13.81
CA PHE A 294 -10.57 9.45 -13.69
C PHE A 294 -9.26 9.57 -14.48
N PRO A 295 -8.82 10.78 -14.83
CA PRO A 295 -7.63 11.00 -15.66
C PRO A 295 -6.33 10.51 -15.00
N LEU A 296 -5.43 9.95 -15.80
CA LEU A 296 -4.04 9.63 -15.38
C LEU A 296 -3.24 10.89 -15.05
N ARG A 297 -3.60 12.02 -15.65
CA ARG A 297 -2.93 13.31 -15.48
C ARG A 297 -3.96 14.32 -15.00
N THR A 298 -3.63 14.97 -13.89
CA THR A 298 -4.44 15.98 -13.25
C THR A 298 -3.63 17.25 -13.01
N THR A 299 -4.31 18.39 -12.97
CA THR A 299 -3.75 19.66 -12.46
C THR A 299 -4.29 19.99 -11.07
N ASP A 300 -5.21 19.19 -10.56
CA ASP A 300 -5.64 19.31 -9.18
C ASP A 300 -4.49 18.92 -8.24
N LYS A 301 -4.32 19.71 -7.19
CA LYS A 301 -3.31 19.54 -6.15
C LYS A 301 -3.70 18.47 -5.13
N ASN A 302 -4.98 18.12 -5.06
CA ASN A 302 -5.50 17.10 -4.16
C ASN A 302 -5.40 15.70 -4.78
N ASP A 303 -5.41 15.60 -6.11
CA ASP A 303 -5.21 14.35 -6.83
C ASP A 303 -3.74 13.91 -6.97
N ILE A 304 -3.56 12.61 -7.22
CA ILE A 304 -2.26 12.03 -7.57
C ILE A 304 -2.18 11.78 -9.08
N PRO A 305 -1.16 12.33 -9.78
CA PRO A 305 -0.91 11.96 -11.16
C PRO A 305 -0.34 10.53 -11.24
N PHE A 306 -0.94 9.70 -12.09
CA PHE A 306 -0.55 8.32 -12.35
C PHE A 306 0.32 8.21 -13.61
N GLU A 307 1.60 7.95 -13.41
CA GLU A 307 2.62 7.83 -14.44
C GLU A 307 2.80 6.37 -14.86
N ILE A 308 2.79 6.13 -16.18
CA ILE A 308 3.09 4.82 -16.75
C ILE A 308 4.50 4.37 -16.34
N GLY A 309 4.62 3.15 -15.83
CA GLY A 309 5.87 2.56 -15.37
C GLY A 309 6.12 2.74 -13.86
N LYS A 310 5.35 3.59 -13.17
CA LYS A 310 5.52 3.87 -11.75
C LYS A 310 4.64 3.00 -10.86
N ALA A 311 5.12 2.74 -9.64
CA ALA A 311 4.39 2.08 -8.57
C ALA A 311 3.88 3.11 -7.55
N TYR A 312 2.70 2.83 -7.01
CA TYR A 312 1.93 3.63 -6.07
C TYR A 312 1.45 2.74 -4.93
N ASN A 313 1.07 3.33 -3.80
CA ASN A 313 0.38 2.58 -2.74
C ASN A 313 -1.12 2.88 -2.77
N MET A 314 -1.89 1.82 -2.55
CA MET A 314 -3.33 1.84 -2.41
C MET A 314 -3.72 1.21 -1.07
N LEU A 315 -4.68 1.83 -0.40
CA LEU A 315 -5.30 1.33 0.83
C LEU A 315 -6.80 1.19 0.60
N VAL A 316 -7.37 0.04 0.98
CA VAL A 316 -8.82 -0.15 1.01
C VAL A 316 -9.32 0.16 2.41
N LEU A 317 -10.31 1.04 2.52
CA LEU A 317 -11.01 1.35 3.76
C LEU A 317 -12.47 0.93 3.68
N VAL A 318 -13.02 0.50 4.82
CA VAL A 318 -14.44 0.17 4.97
C VAL A 318 -14.95 0.81 6.26
N GLY A 319 -16.11 1.46 6.23
CA GLY A 319 -16.74 1.98 7.44
C GLY A 319 -18.10 1.38 7.75
N ASN A 320 -18.51 1.48 9.02
CA ASN A 320 -19.80 0.97 9.51
C ASN A 320 -20.91 2.02 9.69
N THR A 321 -20.77 3.19 9.08
CA THR A 321 -21.70 4.31 9.22
C THR A 321 -22.18 4.78 7.85
N LEU A 322 -23.45 5.20 7.75
CA LEU A 322 -24.07 5.63 6.48
C LEU A 322 -23.33 6.78 5.80
N ASP A 323 -22.85 7.74 6.59
CA ASP A 323 -22.03 8.84 6.11
C ASP A 323 -20.61 8.71 6.66
N HIS A 324 -19.64 9.02 5.80
CA HIS A 324 -18.27 9.21 6.23
C HIS A 324 -18.17 10.51 7.04
N TYR A 325 -18.39 10.44 8.35
CA TYR A 325 -18.19 11.59 9.27
C TYR A 325 -16.72 11.92 9.53
N GLY A 326 -15.81 11.07 9.04
CA GLY A 326 -14.40 11.35 8.92
C GLY A 326 -13.75 11.74 10.23
N ILE A 327 -13.63 10.78 11.14
CA ILE A 327 -12.81 10.96 12.32
C ILE A 327 -11.93 9.72 12.44
N PHE A 328 -10.70 9.82 11.93
CA PHE A 328 -9.66 8.87 12.25
C PHE A 328 -9.12 9.22 13.66
N THR A 329 -9.75 8.69 14.72
CA THR A 329 -9.28 8.92 16.10
C THR A 329 -8.09 8.06 16.49
N LEU A 330 -7.28 8.61 17.41
CA LEU A 330 -6.14 7.97 18.05
C LEU A 330 -6.51 6.77 18.94
N ASP A 331 -5.57 5.80 19.05
CA ASP A 331 -5.51 4.74 20.07
C ASP A 331 -5.38 5.33 21.49
N ASP A 332 -5.78 4.57 22.51
CA ASP A 332 -5.71 4.87 23.96
C ASP A 332 -4.28 5.20 24.43
N ALA A 333 -3.26 4.71 23.71
CA ALA A 333 -1.86 5.08 23.89
C ALA A 333 -1.61 6.60 23.74
N HIS A 334 -2.55 7.33 23.15
CA HIS A 334 -2.53 8.77 22.97
C HIS A 334 -3.76 9.47 23.57
N LYS A 335 -4.42 8.87 24.57
CA LYS A 335 -5.54 9.47 25.33
C LYS A 335 -5.26 10.85 25.93
N ASN A 336 -3.98 11.23 26.03
CA ASN A 336 -3.52 12.53 26.50
C ASN A 336 -3.51 13.62 25.40
N HIS A 337 -3.85 13.26 24.15
CA HIS A 337 -4.02 14.18 23.04
C HIS A 337 -5.51 14.53 22.87
N ASP A 338 -5.79 15.80 22.60
CA ASP A 338 -7.14 16.40 22.60
C ASP A 338 -8.09 15.87 21.49
N HIS A 339 -7.65 14.91 20.68
CA HIS A 339 -8.37 14.40 19.51
C HIS A 339 -9.42 13.32 19.84
N SER A 340 -9.52 12.87 21.10
CA SER A 340 -10.50 11.86 21.55
C SER A 340 -11.88 12.43 21.93
N LYS A 341 -11.99 13.76 22.12
CA LYS A 341 -13.21 14.40 22.66
C LYS A 341 -14.39 14.50 21.69
N ASN A 342 -14.19 14.23 20.40
CA ASN A 342 -15.19 14.48 19.35
C ASN A 342 -15.95 13.23 18.84
N ASN A 343 -15.81 12.08 19.51
CA ASN A 343 -16.49 10.82 19.17
C ASN A 343 -17.96 10.72 19.62
N LYS A 344 -18.77 11.78 19.50
CA LYS A 344 -20.21 11.67 19.78
C LYS A 344 -20.95 10.75 18.79
N GLU A 345 -20.37 10.53 17.61
CA GLU A 345 -20.88 9.66 16.55
C GLU A 345 -19.76 8.66 16.18
N HIS A 346 -19.62 7.58 16.96
CA HIS A 346 -18.59 6.57 16.72
C HIS A 346 -18.75 5.94 15.32
N ALA A 347 -17.73 6.04 14.48
CA ALA A 347 -17.60 5.28 13.24
C ALA A 347 -16.40 4.32 13.37
N ASP A 348 -16.65 3.02 13.25
CA ASP A 348 -15.57 2.05 13.08
C ASP A 348 -15.15 2.07 11.62
N VAL A 349 -13.85 2.30 11.40
CA VAL A 349 -13.22 2.25 10.08
C VAL A 349 -12.17 1.15 10.12
N TRP A 350 -12.26 0.23 9.18
CA TRP A 350 -11.31 -0.85 8.99
C TRP A 350 -10.53 -0.64 7.70
N ALA A 351 -9.32 -1.21 7.64
CA ALA A 351 -8.41 -0.97 6.54
C ALA A 351 -7.71 -2.27 6.13
N SER A 352 -7.40 -2.40 4.84
CA SER A 352 -6.52 -3.45 4.34
C SER A 352 -5.06 -3.18 4.72
N ASN A 353 -4.17 -4.14 4.47
CA ASN A 353 -2.75 -3.82 4.34
C ASN A 353 -2.51 -2.90 3.15
N GLU A 354 -1.48 -2.05 3.22
CA GLU A 354 -1.07 -1.25 2.07
C GLU A 354 -0.68 -2.16 0.91
N THR A 355 -1.25 -1.90 -0.27
CA THR A 355 -1.01 -2.67 -1.48
C THR A 355 -0.35 -1.80 -2.53
N THR A 356 0.73 -2.31 -3.12
CA THR A 356 1.38 -1.65 -4.25
C THR A 356 0.55 -1.88 -5.53
N LEU A 357 0.12 -0.78 -6.16
CA LEU A 357 -0.48 -0.70 -7.49
C LEU A 357 0.54 -0.15 -8.49
N ARG A 358 0.75 -0.83 -9.61
CA ARG A 358 1.66 -0.36 -10.67
C ARG A 358 0.89 0.02 -11.92
N ILE A 359 1.32 1.09 -12.59
CA ILE A 359 0.63 1.61 -13.78
C ILE A 359 1.36 1.18 -15.05
N GLY A 360 0.62 0.60 -16.00
CA GLY A 360 1.11 0.21 -17.31
C GLY A 360 1.89 -1.11 -17.32
N ASN A 361 3.21 -1.03 -17.25
CA ASN A 361 4.09 -2.17 -17.49
C ASN A 361 4.59 -2.78 -16.17
N PRO A 362 4.84 -4.10 -16.13
CA PRO A 362 5.54 -4.72 -15.00
C PRO A 362 6.97 -4.16 -14.84
N PRO A 363 7.61 -4.34 -13.67
CA PRO A 363 9.00 -3.93 -13.49
C PRO A 363 9.92 -4.70 -14.44
N SER A 364 10.72 -3.97 -15.23
CA SER A 364 11.63 -4.55 -16.22
C SER A 364 13.10 -4.54 -15.78
N VAL A 365 13.42 -3.90 -14.65
CA VAL A 365 14.77 -3.85 -14.08
C VAL A 365 14.78 -4.11 -12.57
N ASP A 366 15.91 -4.59 -12.05
CA ASP A 366 16.18 -4.65 -10.61
C ASP A 366 16.74 -3.30 -10.08
N ILE A 367 17.02 -3.23 -8.77
CA ILE A 367 17.61 -2.03 -8.14
C ILE A 367 19.04 -1.72 -8.59
N PHE A 368 19.63 -2.48 -9.52
CA PHE A 368 20.92 -2.18 -10.14
C PHE A 368 20.79 -1.79 -11.61
N GLY A 369 19.56 -1.77 -12.16
CA GLY A 369 19.31 -1.49 -13.57
C GLY A 369 19.52 -2.70 -14.48
N ASN A 370 19.73 -3.91 -13.92
CA ASN A 370 19.82 -5.11 -14.74
C ASN A 370 18.42 -5.48 -15.23
N THR A 371 18.30 -5.82 -16.51
CA THR A 371 17.05 -6.33 -17.07
C THR A 371 16.61 -7.59 -16.33
N VAL A 372 15.36 -7.62 -15.89
CA VAL A 372 14.73 -8.78 -15.27
C VAL A 372 13.57 -9.24 -16.12
N THR A 373 13.34 -10.55 -16.15
CA THR A 373 12.04 -11.06 -16.57
C THR A 373 11.08 -10.82 -15.42
N PRO A 374 10.04 -9.98 -15.58
CA PRO A 374 9.07 -9.82 -14.52
C PRO A 374 8.42 -11.18 -14.25
N LYS A 375 8.59 -11.68 -13.02
CA LYS A 375 7.81 -12.82 -12.57
C LYS A 375 6.40 -12.31 -12.31
N TYR A 376 5.47 -12.65 -13.21
CA TYR A 376 4.05 -12.63 -12.88
C TYR A 376 3.81 -13.80 -11.93
N ASP A 377 4.20 -13.66 -10.66
CA ASP A 377 4.00 -14.74 -9.71
C ASP A 377 2.50 -15.03 -9.59
N ASN A 378 2.20 -16.31 -9.74
CA ASN A 378 0.90 -16.95 -9.67
C ASN A 378 0.05 -16.38 -8.54
N TYR A 379 -0.93 -15.55 -8.83
CA TYR A 379 -2.17 -15.53 -8.05
C TYR A 379 -3.30 -15.20 -9.01
N THR A 380 -3.93 -16.25 -9.55
CA THR A 380 -5.38 -16.34 -9.44
C THR A 380 -5.69 -15.88 -8.03
N SER A 381 -6.24 -14.67 -7.89
CA SER A 381 -6.98 -14.34 -6.70
C SER A 381 -8.25 -15.20 -6.77
N GLY A 382 -8.08 -16.48 -6.46
CA GLY A 382 -9.21 -17.34 -6.15
C GLY A 382 -9.80 -16.77 -4.88
N TYR A 383 -11.12 -16.62 -4.89
CA TYR A 383 -11.86 -16.37 -3.68
C TYR A 383 -11.45 -17.43 -2.64
N ASP A 384 -10.85 -16.99 -1.55
CA ASP A 384 -10.31 -17.83 -0.49
C ASP A 384 -11.03 -17.48 0.81
N THR A 385 -12.05 -18.28 1.13
CA THR A 385 -12.86 -18.13 2.35
C THR A 385 -12.09 -18.47 3.63
N THR A 386 -10.88 -19.01 3.51
CA THR A 386 -10.03 -19.35 4.66
C THR A 386 -9.00 -18.27 4.96
N ARG A 387 -8.89 -17.26 4.08
CA ARG A 387 -7.96 -16.16 4.24
C ARG A 387 -8.45 -15.23 5.34
N ASN A 388 -7.57 -14.97 6.29
CA ASN A 388 -7.81 -14.10 7.42
C ASN A 388 -6.77 -12.98 7.37
N ASP A 389 -7.11 -11.89 6.69
CA ASP A 389 -6.31 -10.66 6.76
C ASP A 389 -6.83 -9.88 7.98
N THR A 390 -6.43 -10.30 9.19
CA THR A 390 -6.91 -9.70 10.45
C THR A 390 -6.46 -8.26 10.59
N HIS A 391 -7.26 -7.26 10.19
CA HIS A 391 -6.89 -5.86 10.44
C HIS A 391 -8.06 -4.98 10.94
N PHE A 392 -7.75 -4.33 12.07
CA PHE A 392 -8.52 -3.40 12.91
C PHE A 392 -9.58 -3.98 13.87
N HIS A 393 -9.27 -3.88 15.16
CA HIS A 393 -10.25 -3.71 16.22
C HIS A 393 -9.97 -2.36 16.89
N TYR A 394 -10.97 -1.49 17.00
CA TYR A 394 -10.99 -0.56 18.12
C TYR A 394 -10.93 -1.41 19.40
N ALA A 395 -10.02 -1.08 20.32
CA ALA A 395 -10.03 -1.68 21.64
C ALA A 395 -11.38 -1.34 22.26
N ALA A 396 -12.28 -2.32 22.31
CA ALA A 396 -13.59 -2.14 22.89
C ALA A 396 -13.45 -1.47 24.26
N HIS A 397 -14.25 -0.43 24.50
CA HIS A 397 -14.48 0.08 25.84
C HIS A 397 -14.90 -1.10 26.73
N THR A 398 -13.96 -1.62 27.52
CA THR A 398 -14.33 -2.31 28.75
C THR A 398 -14.64 -1.20 29.73
N PHE A 399 -15.90 -0.75 29.73
CA PHE A 399 -16.43 -0.07 30.91
C PHE A 399 -16.25 -1.02 32.09
N LYS A 400 -15.48 -0.60 33.08
CA LYS A 400 -15.64 -1.06 34.45
C LYS A 400 -16.53 -0.07 35.18
#